data_AF-A0A535EIU2-F1
#
_entry.id   AF-A0A535EIU2-F1
#
_cell.length_a   1.000
_cell.length_b   1.000
_cell.length_c   1.000
_cell.angle_alpha   90.00
_cell.angle_beta   90.00
_cell.angle_gamma   90.00
#
_symmetry.space_group_name_H-M   'P 1'
#
loop_
_entity.id
_entity.type
_entity.pdbx_description
1 polymer ?
#
loop_
_entity_poly.entity_id
_entity_poly.type
_entity_poly.pdbx_seq_one_letter_code
_entity_poly.pdbx_strand_id
1 'polypeptide(L)' 'MQLNLHVPKDRERLLGRLDAAARRLGKPKNQVVLDALERYLEAEIGGSDRGVGELRLPRLHLGDVRPWRRQDLYLDRED' A
#
# COMPACT_ATOMS: atom_id res chain seq x y z
N MET A 1 0.67 -13.14 -19.67
CA MET A 1 -0.43 -12.21 -19.99
C MET A 1 0.17 -10.97 -20.65
N GLN A 2 -0.40 -10.44 -21.73
CA GLN A 2 0.09 -9.21 -22.39
C GLN A 2 -0.91 -8.07 -22.16
N LEU A 3 -0.43 -6.94 -21.64
CA LEU A 3 -1.21 -5.72 -21.48
C LEU A 3 -0.85 -4.73 -22.60
N ASN A 4 -1.84 -4.36 -23.43
CA ASN A 4 -1.67 -3.32 -24.44
C ASN A 4 -2.23 -2.00 -23.88
N LEU A 5 -1.34 -1.03 -23.62
CA LEU A 5 -1.72 0.29 -23.11
C LEU A 5 -2.01 1.24 -24.26
N HIS A 6 -3.26 1.70 -24.38
CA HIS A 6 -3.61 2.79 -25.26
C HIS A 6 -3.37 4.13 -24.56
N VAL A 7 -2.53 4.99 -25.15
CA VAL A 7 -2.33 6.36 -24.69
C VAL A 7 -3.08 7.30 -25.63
N PRO A 8 -4.12 8.00 -25.17
CA PRO A 8 -4.89 8.90 -26.01
C PRO A 8 -4.05 10.12 -26.44
N LYS A 9 -4.39 10.71 -27.59
CA LYS A 9 -3.57 11.74 -28.28
C LYS A 9 -3.36 13.01 -27.46
N ASP A 10 -4.33 13.38 -26.63
CA ASP A 10 -4.24 14.47 -25.66
C ASP A 10 -3.10 14.28 -24.63
N ARG A 11 -2.58 13.06 -24.51
CA ARG A 11 -1.46 12.71 -23.63
C ARG A 11 -0.15 12.45 -24.37
N GLU A 12 0.04 12.94 -25.60
CA GLU A 12 1.33 12.82 -26.32
C GLU A 12 2.53 13.34 -25.51
N ARG A 13 2.33 14.41 -24.73
CA ARG A 13 3.35 14.93 -23.81
C ARG A 13 3.84 13.89 -22.80
N LEU A 14 2.99 12.94 -22.42
CA LEU A 14 3.36 11.84 -21.51
C LEU A 14 4.37 10.89 -22.17
N LEU A 15 4.16 10.55 -23.45
CA LEU A 15 5.10 9.72 -24.21
C LEU A 15 6.46 10.41 -24.35
N GLY A 16 6.48 11.71 -24.63
CA GLY A 16 7.73 12.48 -24.68
C GLY A 16 8.48 12.49 -23.33
N ARG A 17 7.76 12.58 -22.21
CA ARG A 17 8.35 12.50 -20.86
C ARG A 17 8.85 11.09 -20.54
N LEU A 18 8.13 10.06 -20.95
CA LEU A 18 8.54 8.66 -20.81
C LEU A 18 9.84 8.40 -21.56
N ASP A 19 9.97 8.92 -22.78
CA ASP A 19 11.18 8.80 -23.60
C ASP A 19 12.39 9.47 -22.96
N ALA A 20 12.20 10.69 -22.45
CA ALA A 20 13.24 11.40 -21.72
C ALA A 20 13.67 10.63 -20.45
N ALA A 21 12.70 10.08 -19.71
CA ALA A 21 12.97 9.28 -18.51
C ALA A 21 13.72 7.99 -18.86
N ALA A 22 13.30 7.28 -19.90
CA ALA A 22 13.95 6.06 -20.39
C ALA A 22 15.41 6.31 -20.78
N ARG A 23 15.68 7.37 -21.55
CA ARG A 23 17.04 7.77 -21.93
C ARG A 23 17.89 8.13 -20.71
N ARG A 24 17.35 8.92 -19.79
CA ARG A 24 18.06 9.33 -18.57
C ARG A 24 18.41 8.14 -17.67
N LEU A 25 17.53 7.17 -17.58
CA LEU A 25 17.71 5.98 -16.74
C LEU A 25 18.47 4.85 -17.45
N GLY A 26 18.77 4.99 -18.75
CA GLY A 26 19.37 3.93 -19.56
C GLY A 26 18.50 2.67 -19.65
N LYS A 27 17.18 2.80 -19.49
CA LYS A 27 16.23 1.68 -19.45
C LYS A 27 15.29 1.69 -20.66
N PRO A 28 14.81 0.52 -21.13
CA PRO A 28 13.72 0.46 -22.09
C PRO A 28 12.44 1.09 -21.54
N LYS A 29 11.62 1.70 -22.41
CA LYS A 29 10.35 2.34 -22.02
C LYS A 29 9.43 1.39 -21.27
N ASN A 30 9.33 0.14 -21.72
CA ASN A 30 8.52 -0.89 -21.06
C ASN A 30 8.96 -1.10 -19.61
N GLN A 31 10.27 -1.16 -19.35
CA GLN A 31 10.77 -1.33 -17.98
C GLN A 31 10.40 -0.14 -17.11
N VAL A 32 10.50 1.09 -17.63
CA VAL A 32 10.10 2.30 -16.88
C VAL A 32 8.61 2.28 -16.55
N VAL A 33 7.76 1.80 -17.48
CA VAL A 33 6.32 1.66 -17.24
C VAL A 33 6.03 0.60 -16.19
N LEU A 34 6.70 -0.55 -16.25
CA LEU A 34 6.55 -1.62 -15.26
C LEU A 34 6.99 -1.16 -13.87
N ASP A 35 8.18 -0.56 -13.76
CA ASP A 35 8.70 -0.02 -12.49
C ASP A 35 7.73 1.03 -11.89
N ALA A 36 7.09 1.85 -12.73
CA ALA A 36 6.11 2.85 -12.30
C ALA A 36 4.79 2.20 -11.84
N LEU A 37 4.31 1.19 -12.57
CA LEU A 37 3.11 0.44 -12.21
C LEU A 37 3.29 -0.31 -10.90
N GLU A 38 4.42 -0.97 -10.70
CA GLU A 38 4.74 -1.69 -9.47
C GLU A 38 4.68 -0.75 -8.26
N ARG A 39 5.41 0.38 -8.32
CA ARG A 39 5.38 1.39 -7.25
C ARG A 39 3.99 1.97 -7.00
N TYR A 40 3.22 2.20 -8.06
CA TYR A 40 1.87 2.72 -7.94
C TYR A 40 0.96 1.70 -7.23
N LEU A 41 1.03 0.43 -7.61
CA LEU A 41 0.23 -0.64 -7.02
C LEU A 41 0.67 -0.94 -5.57
N GLU A 42 1.96 -0.88 -5.26
CA GLU A 42 2.46 -0.96 -3.89
C GLU A 42 1.89 0.15 -3.00
N ALA A 43 1.79 1.37 -3.54
CA ALA A 43 1.26 2.52 -2.82
C ALA A 43 -0.27 2.47 -2.65
N GLU A 44 -1.01 2.08 -3.70
CA GLU A 44 -2.47 2.05 -3.69
C GLU A 44 -3.04 0.83 -2.96
N ILE A 45 -2.44 -0.34 -3.18
CA ILE A 45 -2.92 -1.61 -2.63
C ILE A 45 -2.22 -1.92 -1.30
N GLY A 46 -1.18 -1.15 -0.93
CA GLY A 46 -0.45 -1.33 0.31
C GLY A 46 0.25 -2.68 0.35
N GLY A 47 1.15 -2.93 -0.62
CA GLY A 47 2.06 -4.08 -0.60
C GLY A 47 1.40 -5.44 -0.30
N SER A 48 0.37 -5.82 -1.07
CA SER A 48 -0.28 -7.13 -0.93
C SER A 48 0.17 -8.12 -2.02
N ASP A 49 1.48 -8.19 -2.28
CA ASP A 49 2.11 -9.36 -2.91
C ASP A 49 2.98 -10.13 -1.91
N ARG A 50 2.55 -10.15 -0.63
CA ARG A 50 2.82 -11.30 0.22
C ARG A 50 1.61 -12.21 0.14
N GLY A 51 1.77 -13.29 -0.61
CA GLY A 51 0.97 -14.49 -0.38
C GLY A 51 0.94 -14.79 1.12
N VAL A 52 -0.26 -15.03 1.64
CA VAL A 52 -0.55 -15.38 3.04
C VAL A 52 -0.31 -14.26 4.06
N GLY A 53 -1.41 -13.60 4.46
CA GLY A 53 -1.65 -13.23 5.85
C GLY A 53 -0.68 -12.26 6.53
N GLU A 54 -0.80 -10.97 6.25
CA GLU A 54 -0.52 -9.98 7.28
C GLU A 54 -1.68 -8.98 7.30
N LEU A 55 -2.81 -9.41 7.90
CA LEU A 55 -3.81 -8.49 8.42
C LEU A 55 -3.08 -7.60 9.42
N ARG A 56 -2.64 -6.41 8.98
CA ARG A 56 -2.22 -5.35 9.89
C ARG A 56 -3.48 -4.85 10.58
N LEU A 57 -3.87 -5.55 11.63
CA LEU A 57 -4.86 -5.03 12.56
C LEU A 57 -4.34 -3.69 13.07
N PRO A 58 -5.17 -2.63 13.05
CA PRO A 58 -4.79 -1.38 13.65
C PRO A 58 -4.40 -1.62 15.12
N ARG A 59 -3.33 -0.97 15.58
CA ARG A 59 -2.98 -0.95 17.00
C ARG A 59 -4.08 -0.20 17.75
N LEU A 60 -5.02 -0.94 18.32
CA LEU A 60 -6.04 -0.41 19.21
C LEU A 60 -5.45 -0.34 20.61
N HIS A 61 -5.42 0.85 21.19
CA HIS A 61 -5.08 1.05 22.59
C HIS A 61 -6.38 1.05 23.41
N LEU A 62 -6.40 0.31 24.52
CA LEU A 62 -7.56 0.19 25.41
C LEU A 62 -7.80 1.46 26.27
N GLY A 63 -7.09 2.55 25.99
CA GLY A 63 -7.05 3.74 26.83
C GLY A 63 -6.29 3.50 28.14
N ASP A 64 -6.47 4.41 29.10
CA ASP A 64 -5.84 4.31 30.41
C ASP A 64 -6.45 3.16 31.21
N VAL A 65 -5.64 2.12 31.45
CA VAL A 65 -6.06 0.97 32.24
C VAL A 65 -5.88 1.31 33.71
N ARG A 66 -6.98 1.31 34.48
CA ARG A 66 -6.89 1.39 35.95
C ARG A 66 -6.23 0.12 36.49
N PRO A 67 -5.36 0.22 37.50
CA PRO A 67 -4.72 -0.93 38.13
C PRO A 67 -5.74 -1.64 39.05
N TRP A 68 -6.70 -2.34 38.46
CA TRP A 68 -7.62 -3.19 39.20
C TRP A 68 -6.91 -4.46 39.65
N ARG A 69 -7.10 -4.83 40.91
CA ARG A 69 -6.78 -6.16 41.40
C ARG A 69 -7.91 -7.09 41.02
N ARG A 70 -7.60 -8.37 40.81
CA ARG A 70 -8.60 -9.39 40.46
C ARG A 70 -9.79 -9.41 41.42
N GLN A 71 -9.57 -9.16 42.69
CA GLN A 71 -10.62 -9.09 43.72
C GLN A 71 -11.64 -7.97 43.47
N ASP A 72 -11.21 -6.84 42.91
CA ASP A 72 -12.08 -5.66 42.67
C ASP A 72 -13.11 -5.94 41.56
N LEU A 73 -12.84 -6.91 40.68
CA LEU A 73 -13.74 -7.32 39.60
C LEU A 73 -14.89 -8.23 40.06
N TYR A 74 -14.77 -8.86 41.23
CA TYR A 74 -15.74 -9.84 41.72
C TYR A 74 -16.44 -9.42 43.00
N LEU A 75 -16.09 -8.27 43.58
CA LEU A 75 -16.66 -7.79 44.85
C LEU A 75 -17.87 -6.85 44.68
N ASP A 76 -18.24 -6.49 43.44
CA ASP A 76 -19.48 -5.73 43.19
C ASP A 76 -20.68 -6.68 43.00
N ARG A 77 -21.09 -7.36 44.08
CA ARG A 77 -22.48 -7.79 44.35
C ARG A 77 -22.56 -8.65 45.61
N GLU A 78 -22.63 -7.99 46.76
CA GLU A 78 -23.47 -8.46 47.87
C GLU A 78 -24.28 -7.23 48.33
N ASP A 79 -25.60 -7.29 48.14
CA ASP A 79 -26.59 -6.33 48.66
C ASP A 79 -26.64 -6.36 50.20
#